data_AF-A0A5D3KAQ2-F1
#
_entry.id   AF-A0A5D3KAQ2-F1
#
_cell.length_a   1.000
_cell.length_b   1.000
_cell.length_c   1.000
_cell.angle_alpha   90.00
_cell.angle_beta   90.00
_cell.angle_gamma   90.00
#
_symmetry.space_group_name_H-M   'P 1'
#
loop_
_entity.id
_entity.type
_entity.pdbx_description
1 polymer ?
#
loop_
_entity_poly.entity_id
_entity_poly.type
_entity_poly.pdbx_seq_one_letter_code
_entity_poly.pdbx_strand_id
1 'polypeptide(L)' 'MKVRTPKMPIMVQVADILCRARELPPGPARNDLRQLAQGLLKLHRAGIRANVQIIEEATTPLNAALNSLCD' A
#
# COMPACT_ATOMS: atom_id res chain seq x y z
N MET A 1 -21.02 15.98 1.52
CA MET A 1 -19.98 15.56 2.50
C MET A 1 -18.92 14.78 1.75
N LYS A 2 -17.64 15.23 1.72
CA LYS A 2 -16.56 14.45 1.10
C LYS A 2 -16.28 13.23 1.98
N VAL A 3 -16.59 12.04 1.48
CA VAL A 3 -16.21 10.77 2.07
C VAL A 3 -14.69 10.77 2.21
N ARG A 4 -14.19 10.98 3.43
CA ARG A 4 -12.77 10.78 3.72
C ARG A 4 -12.60 9.26 3.82
N THR A 5 -12.20 8.63 2.72
CA THR A 5 -11.63 7.29 2.80
C THR A 5 -10.55 7.31 3.88
N PRO A 6 -10.46 6.28 4.75
CA PRO A 6 -9.45 6.23 5.79
C PRO A 6 -8.09 6.35 5.13
N LYS A 7 -7.46 7.51 5.32
CA LYS A 7 -6.19 7.84 4.71
C LYS A 7 -5.17 6.94 5.41
N MET A 8 -4.75 5.87 4.73
CA MET A 8 -3.80 4.93 5.33
C MET A 8 -2.58 5.72 5.83
N PRO A 9 -2.20 5.61 7.12
CA PRO A 9 -1.21 6.50 7.73
C PRO A 9 0.10 6.58 6.94
N ILE A 10 0.52 5.45 6.37
CA ILE A 10 1.73 5.35 5.54
C ILE A 10 1.60 6.18 4.25
N MET A 11 0.43 6.20 3.60
CA MET A 11 0.24 7.02 2.40
C MET A 11 0.28 8.52 2.69
N VAL A 12 -0.16 8.95 3.87
CA VAL A 12 -0.02 10.35 4.31
C VAL A 12 1.45 10.71 4.47
N GLN A 13 2.19 9.87 5.19
CA GLN A 13 3.62 10.07 5.42
C GLN A 13 4.41 10.08 4.10
N VAL A 14 4.12 9.16 3.18
CA VAL A 14 4.74 9.15 1.84
C VAL A 14 4.46 10.45 1.09
N ALA A 15 3.21 10.94 1.11
CA ALA A 15 2.86 12.20 0.46
C ALA A 15 3.61 13.39 1.08
N ASP A 16 3.67 13.46 2.41
CA ASP A 16 4.38 14.53 3.12
C ASP A 16 5.89 14.51 2.84
N ILE A 17 6.51 13.33 2.82
CA ILE A 17 7.93 13.16 2.49
C ILE A 17 8.21 13.62 1.05
N LEU A 18 7.34 13.27 0.09
CA LEU A 18 7.48 13.71 -1.29
C LEU A 18 7.26 15.21 -1.45
N CYS A 19 6.34 15.81 -0.70
CA CYS A 19 6.16 17.27 -0.67
C CYS A 19 7.43 17.96 -0.16
N ARG A 20 8.00 17.51 0.96
CA ARG A 20 9.28 18.03 1.48
C ARG A 20 10.43 17.85 0.49
N ALA A 21 10.49 16.73 -0.22
CA ALA A 21 11.48 16.51 -1.26
C ALA A 21 11.32 17.46 -2.47
N ARG A 22 10.14 18.05 -2.69
CA ARG A 22 9.93 19.04 -3.76
C ARG A 22 10.35 20.44 -3.35
N GLU A 23 10.31 20.75 -2.06
CA GLU A 23 10.77 22.03 -1.50
C GLU A 23 12.29 22.13 -1.45
N LEU A 24 13.00 20.99 -1.43
CA LEU A 24 14.46 20.96 -1.43
C LEU A 24 15.06 21.23 -2.82
N PRO A 25 16.19 21.96 -2.89
CA PRO A 25 16.96 22.07 -4.12
C PRO A 25 17.48 20.69 -4.57
N PRO A 26 17.84 20.52 -5.85
CA PRO A 26 18.47 19.29 -6.33
C PRO A 26 19.73 18.97 -5.52
N GLY A 27 19.77 17.79 -4.89
CA GLY A 27 20.88 17.39 -4.04
C GLY A 27 20.65 16.06 -3.33
N PRO A 28 21.63 15.59 -2.53
CA PRO A 28 21.58 14.30 -1.85
C PRO A 28 20.34 14.15 -0.96
N ALA A 29 20.04 15.16 -0.14
CA ALA A 29 18.88 15.14 0.76
C ALA A 29 17.54 14.97 0.02
N ARG A 30 17.40 15.56 -1.17
CA ARG A 30 16.21 15.39 -2.02
C ARG A 30 16.10 13.94 -2.51
N ASN A 31 17.22 13.31 -2.86
CA ASN A 31 17.24 11.93 -3.31
C ASN A 31 16.94 10.96 -2.16
N ASP A 32 17.47 11.22 -0.96
CA ASP A 32 17.25 10.40 0.23
C ASP A 32 15.76 10.37 0.62
N LEU A 33 15.09 11.53 0.59
CA LEU A 33 13.64 11.59 0.83
C LEU A 33 12.83 10.85 -0.24
N ARG A 34 13.26 10.89 -1.51
CA ARG A 34 12.60 10.11 -2.58
C ARG A 34 12.78 8.61 -2.38
N GLN A 35 13.98 8.17 -2.00
CA GLN A 35 14.25 6.78 -1.69
C GLN A 35 13.46 6.30 -0.48
N LEU A 36 13.36 7.13 0.57
CA LEU A 36 12.55 6.85 1.75
C LEU A 36 11.06 6.67 1.38
N ALA A 37 10.51 7.60 0.59
CA ALA A 37 9.13 7.50 0.12
C ALA A 37 8.87 6.24 -0.72
N GLN A 38 9.83 5.83 -1.57
CA GLN A 38 9.75 4.59 -2.33
C GLN A 38 9.80 3.35 -1.44
N GLY A 39 10.66 3.36 -0.40
CA GLY A 39 10.75 2.28 0.58
C GLY A 39 9.43 2.07 1.33
N LEU A 40 8.82 3.16 1.80
CA LEU A 40 7.51 3.13 2.46
C LEU A 40 6.39 2.62 1.53
N LEU A 41 6.41 3.00 0.25
CA LEU A 41 5.45 2.50 -0.73
C LEU A 41 5.60 1.00 -0.98
N LYS A 42 6.84 0.49 -1.04
CA LYS A 42 7.12 -0.94 -1.18
C LYS A 42 6.62 -1.72 0.03
N LEU A 43 6.89 -1.23 1.24
CA LEU A 43 6.41 -1.82 2.49
C LEU A 43 4.89 -1.88 2.53
N HIS A 44 4.24 -0.78 2.18
CA HIS A 44 2.78 -0.70 2.15
C HIS A 44 2.16 -1.72 1.17
N ARG A 45 2.72 -1.83 -0.04
CA ARG A 45 2.27 -2.83 -1.03
C ARG A 45 2.54 -4.26 -0.58
N ALA A 46 3.64 -4.51 0.13
CA ALA A 46 3.94 -5.83 0.67
C ALA A 46 2.91 -6.24 1.74
N GLY A 47 2.54 -5.33 2.64
CA GLY A 47 1.48 -5.59 3.63
C GLY A 47 0.12 -5.87 2.98
N ILE A 48 -0.24 -5.13 1.93
CA ILE A 48 -1.49 -5.41 1.18
C ILE A 48 -1.46 -6.80 0.54
N ARG A 49 -0.35 -7.17 -0.12
CA ARG A 49 -0.23 -8.50 -0.74
C ARG A 49 -0.32 -9.63 0.27
N ALA A 50 0.31 -9.48 1.44
CA ALA A 50 0.21 -10.45 2.52
C ALA A 50 -1.25 -10.61 3.00
N ASN A 51 -1.98 -9.51 3.16
CA ASN A 51 -3.40 -9.56 3.51
C ASN A 51 -4.26 -10.24 2.44
N VAL A 52 -4.01 -9.93 1.16
CA VAL A 52 -4.72 -10.57 0.04
C VAL A 52 -4.48 -12.08 0.05
N GLN A 53 -3.22 -12.52 0.21
CA GLN A 53 -2.89 -13.93 0.29
C GLN A 53 -3.62 -14.64 1.44
N ILE A 54 -3.66 -14.03 2.63
CA ILE A 54 -4.39 -14.59 3.78
C ILE A 54 -5.89 -14.73 3.47
N ILE A 55 -6.49 -13.72 2.82
CA ILE A 55 -7.90 -13.76 2.43
C ILE A 55 -8.15 -14.84 1.37
N GLU A 56 -7.29 -14.93 0.36
CA GLU A 56 -7.36 -15.96 -0.69
C GLU A 56 -7.26 -17.35 -0.08
N GLU A 57 -6.28 -17.62 0.77
CA GLU A 57 -6.14 -18.91 1.48
C GLU A 57 -7.39 -19.24 2.31
N ALA A 58 -7.96 -18.26 3.01
CA ALA A 58 -9.18 -18.46 3.81
C ALA A 58 -10.44 -18.67 2.96
N THR A 59 -10.51 -18.09 1.76
CA THR A 59 -11.70 -18.15 0.87
C THR A 59 -11.62 -19.28 -0.15
N THR A 60 -10.42 -19.80 -0.45
CA THR A 60 -10.19 -20.94 -1.34
C THR A 60 -11.08 -22.16 -1.03
N PRO A 61 -11.23 -22.63 0.23
CA PRO A 61 -12.10 -23.77 0.52
C PRO A 61 -13.59 -23.49 0.28
N LEU A 62 -14.04 -22.24 0.50
CA LEU A 62 -15.42 -21.83 0.23
C LEU A 62 -15.69 -21.79 -1.28
N ASN A 63 -14.75 -21.25 -2.05
CA ASN A 63 -14.83 -21.18 -3.50
C ASN A 63 -14.80 -22.58 -4.14
N ALA A 64 -13.98 -23.49 -3.61
CA ALA A 64 -13.95 -24.89 -4.06
C ALA A 64 -15.27 -25.62 -3.77
N ALA A 65 -15.86 -25.41 -2.58
CA ALA A 65 -17.15 -25.99 -2.23
C ALA A 65 -18.29 -25.47 -3.12
N LEU A 66 -18.32 -24.16 -3.40
CA LEU A 66 -19.32 -23.55 -4.30
C LEU A 66 -19.20 -24.09 -5.73
N ASN A 67 -17.99 -24.28 -6.24
CA ASN A 67 -17.79 -24.81 -7.58
C ASN A 67 -18.23 -26.28 -7.69
N SER A 68 -18.02 -27.09 -6.65
CA SER A 68 -18.48 -28.49 -6.62
C SER A 68 -20.00 -28.68 -6.49
N LEU A 69 -20.73 -27.63 -6.11
CA LEU A 69 -22.20 -27.62 -6.03
C LEU A 69 -22.87 -27.25 -7.37
N CYS A 70 -22.08 -26.75 -8.33
CA CYS A 70 -22.53 -26.32 -9.64
C CYS A 70 -22.15 -27.31 -10.77
N ASP A 71 -21.44 -28.40 -10.45
CA ASP A 71 -21.20 -29.57 -11.32
C ASP A 71 -22.18 -30.72 -10.95
#